data_AF-A0A1Y2H2R5-F1
#
_entry.id   AF-A0A1Y2H2R5-F1
#
_cell.length_a   1.000
_cell.length_b   1.000
_cell.length_c   1.000
_cell.angle_alpha   90.00
_cell.angle_beta   90.00
_cell.angle_gamma   90.00
#
_symmetry.space_group_name_H-M   'P 1'
#
loop_
_entity.id
_entity.type
_entity.pdbx_description
1 polymer ?
#
loop_
_entity_poly.entity_id
_entity_poly.type
_entity_poly.pdbx_seq_one_letter_code
_entity_poly.pdbx_strand_id
1 'polypeptide(L)'
;MDTPEIIEILGQFLHGRDLVTCLRVSKTFHHVLVKRVWETIDVWEGLAGLPTGKVLQDHKKYIKRLIFEGYPPREYMSLQGCELLHTINSAELPAMRISSFLTEMSGLIKAHSSTIRDVRIESSAIAMSVDLSTSEGFNSKCLNKR
;
A
#
# COMPACT_ATOMS: atom_id res chain seq x y z
N MET A 1 -29.04 19.53 4.05
CA MET A 1 -28.37 18.21 4.05
C MET A 1 -27.79 18.06 2.68
N ASP A 2 -26.50 18.31 2.55
CA ASP A 2 -25.87 18.31 1.24
C ASP A 2 -25.57 16.85 0.87
N THR A 3 -26.05 16.46 -0.31
CA THR A 3 -25.92 15.10 -0.85
C THR A 3 -24.48 14.55 -0.80
N PRO A 4 -23.39 15.35 -0.96
CA PRO A 4 -22.02 14.85 -0.85
C PRO A 4 -21.63 14.33 0.55
N GLU A 5 -22.07 14.99 1.63
CA GLU A 5 -21.69 14.64 3.00
C GLU A 5 -22.30 13.29 3.41
N ILE A 6 -23.56 13.07 3.01
CA ILE A 6 -24.24 11.79 3.22
C ILE A 6 -23.51 10.67 2.46
N ILE A 7 -23.11 10.92 1.21
CA ILE A 7 -22.36 9.94 0.41
C ILE A 7 -21.02 9.61 1.08
N GLU A 8 -20.33 10.61 1.64
CA GLU A 8 -19.07 10.38 2.35
C GLU A 8 -19.24 9.49 3.58
N ILE A 9 -20.29 9.74 4.38
CA ILE A 9 -20.65 8.92 5.54
C ILE A 9 -21.01 7.50 5.10
N LEU A 10 -21.87 7.36 4.08
CA LEU A 10 -22.24 6.04 3.56
C LEU A 10 -21.02 5.27 3.05
N GLY A 11 -20.10 5.97 2.38
CA GLY A 11 -18.82 5.41 1.96
C GLY A 11 -18.03 4.77 3.09
N GLN A 12 -18.27 5.15 4.36
CA GLN A 12 -17.61 4.56 5.53
C GLN A 12 -18.00 3.13 5.81
N PHE A 13 -19.15 2.71 5.32
CA PHE A 13 -19.69 1.39 5.54
C PHE A 13 -19.58 0.51 4.28
N LEU A 14 -19.04 1.02 3.18
CA LEU A 14 -18.88 0.30 1.91
C LEU A 14 -17.54 -0.43 1.85
N HIS A 15 -17.57 -1.67 1.36
CA HIS A 15 -16.37 -2.46 1.09
C HIS A 15 -15.85 -2.18 -0.33
N GLY A 16 -14.61 -2.59 -0.64
CA GLY A 16 -13.92 -2.23 -1.88
C GLY A 16 -14.74 -2.44 -3.17
N ARG A 17 -15.41 -3.59 -3.31
CA ARG A 17 -16.27 -3.89 -4.47
C ARG A 17 -17.49 -2.97 -4.57
N ASP A 18 -18.11 -2.66 -3.43
CA ASP A 18 -19.28 -1.78 -3.39
C ASP A 18 -18.87 -0.34 -3.69
N LEU A 19 -17.72 0.12 -3.17
CA LEU A 19 -17.18 1.43 -3.48
C LEU A 19 -16.97 1.61 -4.98
N VAL A 20 -16.35 0.64 -5.65
CA VAL A 20 -16.13 0.70 -7.11
C VAL A 20 -17.45 0.71 -7.87
N THR A 21 -18.45 -0.03 -7.42
CA THR A 21 -19.80 -0.01 -8.02
C THR A 21 -20.46 1.36 -7.83
N CYS A 22 -20.35 1.94 -6.64
CA CYS A 22 -20.87 3.27 -6.33
C CYS A 22 -20.22 4.37 -7.18
N LEU A 23 -18.92 4.28 -7.51
CA LEU A 23 -18.26 5.25 -8.40
C LEU A 23 -18.92 5.34 -9.78
N ARG A 24 -19.62 4.29 -10.23
CA ARG A 24 -20.29 4.23 -11.54
C ARG A 24 -21.72 4.79 -11.51
N VAL A 25 -22.29 5.00 -10.32
CA VAL A 25 -23.69 5.44 -10.15
C VAL A 25 -23.88 6.88 -10.62
N SER A 26 -23.00 7.79 -10.21
CA SER A 26 -23.06 9.20 -10.62
C SER A 26 -21.74 9.93 -10.46
N LYS A 27 -21.62 11.10 -11.09
CA LYS A 27 -20.46 11.99 -10.94
C LYS A 27 -20.25 12.43 -9.48
N THR A 28 -21.32 12.61 -8.71
CA THR A 28 -21.24 12.99 -7.29
C THR A 28 -20.63 11.86 -6.47
N PHE A 29 -21.09 10.62 -6.66
CA PHE A 29 -20.49 9.45 -6.01
C PHE A 29 -19.03 9.29 -6.40
N HIS A 30 -18.71 9.44 -7.69
CA HIS A 30 -17.34 9.39 -8.16
C HIS A 30 -16.46 10.42 -7.44
N HIS A 31 -16.87 11.69 -7.42
CA HIS A 31 -16.08 12.77 -6.84
C HIS A 31 -15.84 12.59 -5.34
N VAL A 32 -16.86 12.13 -4.61
CA VAL A 32 -16.79 11.97 -3.15
C VAL A 32 -16.01 10.71 -2.75
N LEU A 33 -16.23 9.59 -3.45
CA LEU A 33 -15.71 8.28 -3.02
C LEU A 33 -14.40 7.88 -3.69
N VAL A 34 -13.96 8.55 -4.77
CA VAL A 34 -12.71 8.18 -5.47
C VAL A 34 -11.53 8.19 -4.49
N LYS A 35 -11.44 9.18 -3.60
CA LYS A 35 -10.39 9.25 -2.59
C LYS A 35 -10.32 7.96 -1.79
N ARG A 36 -11.47 7.43 -1.39
CA ARG A 36 -11.60 6.26 -0.53
C ARG A 36 -11.19 4.96 -1.21
N VAL A 37 -11.54 4.80 -2.48
CA VAL A 37 -11.11 3.63 -3.27
C VAL A 37 -9.58 3.56 -3.33
N TRP A 38 -8.91 4.71 -3.36
CA TRP A 38 -7.45 4.79 -3.45
C TRP A 38 -6.73 4.89 -2.11
N GLU A 39 -7.45 4.97 -0.98
CA GLU A 39 -6.82 5.06 0.34
C GLU A 39 -6.01 3.80 0.70
N THR A 40 -6.47 2.64 0.26
CA THR A 40 -5.79 1.35 0.47
C THR A 40 -5.68 0.64 -0.85
N ILE A 41 -4.48 0.19 -1.20
CA ILE A 41 -4.28 -0.67 -2.35
C ILE A 41 -3.79 -2.02 -1.85
N ASP A 42 -4.64 -3.02 -2.07
CA ASP A 42 -4.38 -4.42 -1.80
C ASP A 42 -3.82 -5.06 -3.09
N VAL A 43 -2.64 -5.67 -3.00
CA VAL A 43 -1.95 -6.30 -4.12
C VAL A 43 -1.70 -7.75 -3.77
N TRP A 44 -2.44 -8.66 -4.40
CA TRP A 44 -2.34 -10.09 -4.15
C TRP A 44 -1.81 -10.82 -5.39
N GLU A 45 -0.96 -11.82 -5.19
CA GLU A 45 -0.44 -12.64 -6.28
C GLU A 45 -1.60 -13.33 -7.04
N GLY A 46 -1.63 -13.18 -8.36
CA GLY A 46 -2.70 -13.71 -9.21
C GLY A 46 -3.94 -12.82 -9.34
N LEU A 47 -4.01 -11.67 -8.65
CA LEU A 47 -5.10 -10.72 -8.85
C LEU A 47 -5.02 -10.08 -10.26
N ALA A 48 -6.04 -10.32 -11.07
CA ALA A 48 -6.16 -9.67 -12.37
C ALA A 48 -6.58 -8.19 -12.21
N GLY A 49 -6.03 -7.32 -13.06
CA GLY A 49 -6.47 -5.92 -13.14
C GLY A 49 -5.91 -4.99 -12.06
N LEU A 50 -4.74 -5.29 -11.50
CA LEU A 50 -4.02 -4.38 -10.61
C LEU A 50 -3.81 -3.00 -11.29
N PRO A 51 -3.96 -1.90 -10.53
CA PRO A 51 -3.58 -0.57 -11.02
C PRO A 51 -2.15 -0.56 -11.56
N THR A 52 -1.98 -0.07 -12.78
CA THR A 52 -0.67 0.06 -13.41
C THR A 52 -0.05 1.44 -13.17
N GLY A 53 1.24 1.59 -13.47
CA GLY A 53 2.02 2.79 -13.17
C GLY A 53 1.33 4.13 -13.44
N LYS A 54 0.65 4.30 -14.59
CA LYS A 54 -0.07 5.55 -14.89
C LYS A 54 -1.21 5.80 -13.90
N VAL A 55 -2.05 4.79 -13.66
CA VAL A 55 -3.20 4.90 -12.76
C VAL A 55 -2.74 5.16 -11.32
N LEU A 56 -1.66 4.49 -10.90
CA LEU A 56 -1.04 4.73 -9.61
C LEU A 56 -0.55 6.19 -9.47
N GLN A 57 0.11 6.73 -10.49
CA GLN A 57 0.58 8.13 -10.47
C GLN A 57 -0.57 9.13 -10.45
N ASP A 58 -1.65 8.89 -11.19
CA ASP A 58 -2.82 9.78 -11.24
C ASP A 58 -3.53 9.88 -9.87
N HIS A 59 -3.36 8.88 -9.01
CA HIS A 59 -4.11 8.75 -7.75
C HIS A 59 -3.23 8.67 -6.48
N LYS A 60 -1.91 8.82 -6.62
CA LYS A 60 -0.94 8.73 -5.51
C LYS A 60 -1.20 9.65 -4.32
N LYS A 61 -1.82 10.81 -4.55
CA LYS A 61 -2.18 11.77 -3.50
C LYS A 61 -3.23 11.25 -2.50
N TYR A 62 -3.91 10.16 -2.83
CA TYR A 62 -4.89 9.53 -1.95
C TYR A 62 -4.35 8.28 -1.24
N ILE A 63 -3.22 7.73 -1.68
CA ILE A 63 -2.69 6.46 -1.19
C ILE A 63 -2.19 6.65 0.24
N LYS A 64 -2.82 5.96 1.18
CA LYS A 64 -2.45 5.94 2.60
C LYS A 64 -1.79 4.65 3.02
N ARG A 65 -2.23 3.53 2.43
CA ARG A 65 -1.80 2.18 2.80
C ARG A 65 -1.52 1.33 1.57
N LEU A 66 -0.41 0.60 1.60
CA LEU A 66 -0.09 -0.46 0.64
C LEU A 66 -0.07 -1.79 1.38
N ILE A 67 -0.79 -2.77 0.86
CA ILE A 67 -0.86 -4.12 1.44
C ILE A 67 -0.47 -5.11 0.35
N PHE A 68 0.60 -5.86 0.59
CA PHE A 68 1.18 -6.82 -0.35
C PHE A 68 1.00 -8.24 0.16
N GLU A 69 0.32 -9.08 -0.60
CA GLU A 69 0.22 -10.53 -0.36
C GLU A 69 0.99 -11.23 -1.49
N GLY A 70 2.19 -11.75 -1.15
CA GLY A 70 3.16 -12.22 -2.13
C GLY A 70 4.01 -11.11 -2.74
N TYR A 71 4.46 -11.28 -3.99
CA TYR A 71 5.36 -10.32 -4.67
C TYR A 71 4.57 -9.30 -5.49
N PRO A 72 4.55 -8.02 -5.08
CA PRO A 72 3.86 -7.00 -5.86
C PRO A 72 4.66 -6.64 -7.11
N PRO A 73 3.99 -6.14 -8.16
CA PRO A 73 4.67 -5.65 -9.36
C PRO A 73 5.64 -4.49 -9.05
N ARG A 74 6.72 -4.39 -9.83
CA ARG A 74 7.81 -3.41 -9.62
C ARG A 74 7.36 -1.96 -9.60
N GLU A 75 6.26 -1.63 -10.28
CA GLU A 75 5.67 -0.28 -10.30
C GLU A 75 5.23 0.20 -8.91
N TYR A 76 4.85 -0.72 -8.01
CA TYR A 76 4.53 -0.41 -6.61
C TYR A 76 5.79 -0.10 -5.81
N MET A 77 6.88 -0.82 -6.06
CA MET A 77 8.17 -0.59 -5.39
C MET A 77 8.87 0.69 -5.86
N SER A 78 8.50 1.18 -7.04
CA SER A 78 9.03 2.40 -7.65
C SER A 78 8.12 3.61 -7.41
N LEU A 79 7.05 3.45 -6.64
CA LEU A 79 6.11 4.52 -6.33
C LEU A 79 6.82 5.62 -5.55
N GLN A 80 6.53 6.88 -5.88
CA GLN A 80 7.11 8.06 -5.22
C GLN A 80 6.09 9.20 -5.17
N GLY A 81 6.25 10.06 -4.16
CA GLY A 81 5.40 11.25 -3.99
C GLY A 81 4.01 10.93 -3.45
N CYS A 82 3.86 9.86 -2.67
CA CYS A 82 2.64 9.57 -1.93
C CYS A 82 2.66 10.32 -0.61
N GLU A 83 2.17 11.56 -0.60
CA GLU A 83 2.23 12.45 0.56
C GLU A 83 1.46 11.94 1.79
N LEU A 84 0.54 11.00 1.59
CA LEU A 84 -0.28 10.41 2.66
C LEU A 84 0.11 8.98 3.01
N LEU A 85 1.10 8.38 2.33
CA LEU A 85 1.48 6.99 2.56
C LEU A 85 2.10 6.85 3.94
N HIS A 86 1.39 6.18 4.83
CA HIS A 86 1.81 6.01 6.22
C HIS A 86 1.92 4.55 6.66
N THR A 87 1.36 3.60 5.91
CA THR A 87 1.42 2.17 6.25
C THR A 87 1.83 1.32 5.04
N ILE A 88 2.77 0.41 5.25
CA ILE A 88 3.14 -0.63 4.30
C ILE A 88 3.09 -1.98 5.00
N ASN A 89 2.20 -2.87 4.56
CA ASN A 89 2.10 -4.22 5.07
C ASN A 89 2.47 -5.21 3.97
N SER A 90 3.19 -6.26 4.34
CA SER A 90 3.48 -7.37 3.48
C SER A 90 3.28 -8.68 4.22
N ALA A 91 2.59 -9.62 3.59
CA ALA A 91 2.32 -10.96 4.10
C ALA A 91 2.64 -12.02 3.05
N GLU A 92 2.77 -13.26 3.53
CA GLU A 92 2.92 -14.47 2.70
C GLU A 92 4.15 -14.50 1.79
N LEU A 93 5.20 -13.75 2.13
CA LEU A 93 6.43 -13.72 1.32
C LEU A 93 7.18 -15.06 1.36
N PRO A 94 7.40 -15.74 0.20
CA PRO A 94 8.22 -16.94 0.12
C PRO A 94 9.67 -16.67 0.48
N ALA A 95 10.30 -17.55 1.28
CA ALA A 95 11.68 -17.40 1.75
C ALA A 95 12.71 -17.07 0.65
N MET A 96 12.55 -17.70 -0.52
CA MET A 96 13.56 -17.67 -1.60
C MET A 96 13.82 -16.27 -2.20
N ARG A 97 12.92 -15.28 -2.04
CA ARG A 97 13.17 -13.92 -2.57
C ARG A 97 12.91 -12.80 -1.58
N ILE A 98 12.92 -13.11 -0.28
CA ILE A 98 12.74 -12.11 0.77
C ILE A 98 13.84 -11.03 0.71
N SER A 99 15.09 -11.40 0.41
CA SER A 99 16.22 -10.46 0.36
C SER A 99 16.06 -9.41 -0.76
N SER A 100 15.69 -9.85 -1.97
CA SER A 100 15.41 -8.93 -3.08
C SER A 100 14.20 -8.05 -2.79
N PHE A 101 13.14 -8.62 -2.20
CA PHE A 101 11.95 -7.85 -1.81
C PHE A 101 12.28 -6.77 -0.79
N LEU A 102 13.03 -7.10 0.26
CA LEU A 102 13.46 -6.14 1.29
C LEU A 102 14.33 -5.04 0.68
N THR A 103 15.16 -5.36 -0.31
CA THR A 103 15.99 -4.38 -1.01
C THR A 103 15.13 -3.38 -1.78
N GLU A 104 14.16 -3.85 -2.57
CA GLU A 104 13.25 -2.98 -3.33
C GLU A 104 12.36 -2.15 -2.40
N MET A 105 11.78 -2.79 -1.38
CA MET A 105 10.94 -2.13 -0.39
C MET A 105 11.73 -1.08 0.42
N SER A 106 13.03 -1.28 0.66
CA SER A 106 13.86 -0.26 1.32
C SER A 106 13.90 1.05 0.52
N GLY A 107 13.85 0.98 -0.82
CA GLY A 107 13.77 2.16 -1.68
C GLY A 107 12.44 2.89 -1.50
N LEU A 108 11.33 2.14 -1.48
CA LEU A 108 10.00 2.67 -1.24
C LEU A 108 9.87 3.32 0.15
N ILE A 109 10.40 2.68 1.19
CA ILE A 109 10.40 3.20 2.56
C ILE A 109 11.22 4.49 2.65
N LYS A 110 12.43 4.50 2.06
CA LYS A 110 13.28 5.71 2.05
C LYS A 110 12.60 6.88 1.36
N ALA A 111 11.94 6.64 0.23
CA ALA A 111 11.23 7.65 -0.54
C ALA A 111 10.07 8.30 0.24
N HIS A 112 9.54 7.63 1.27
CA HIS A 112 8.41 8.08 2.09
C HIS A 112 8.74 8.10 3.58
N SER A 113 10.02 8.22 3.92
CA SER A 113 10.51 8.14 5.31
C SER A 113 9.93 9.22 6.24
N SER A 114 9.46 10.35 5.68
CA SER A 114 8.79 11.41 6.43
C SER A 114 7.31 11.15 6.71
N THR A 115 6.65 10.25 5.98
CA THR A 115 5.21 10.00 6.06
C THR A 115 4.88 8.63 6.64
N ILE A 116 5.76 7.64 6.44
CA ILE A 116 5.61 6.27 6.95
C ILE A 116 5.60 6.27 8.48
N ARG A 117 4.63 5.55 9.04
CA ARG A 117 4.42 5.37 10.49
C ARG A 117 4.39 3.90 10.90
N ASP A 118 3.98 3.01 10.00
CA ASP A 118 3.88 1.58 10.26
C ASP A 118 4.41 0.79 9.05
N VAL A 119 5.27 -0.20 9.33
CA VAL A 119 5.78 -1.14 8.33
C VAL A 119 5.73 -2.52 8.94
N ARG A 120 4.96 -3.42 8.32
CA ARG A 120 4.82 -4.82 8.76
C ARG A 120 5.25 -5.75 7.64
N ILE A 121 6.09 -6.72 7.99
CA ILE A 121 6.62 -7.68 7.04
C ILE A 121 6.48 -9.06 7.68
N GLU A 122 5.59 -9.86 7.15
CA GLU A 122 5.32 -11.21 7.59
C GLU A 122 5.82 -12.17 6.50
N SER A 123 6.74 -13.05 6.88
CA SER A 123 7.19 -14.13 6.00
C SER A 123 6.56 -15.44 6.44
N SER A 124 6.07 -16.21 5.46
CA SER A 124 5.59 -17.58 5.69
C SER A 124 6.70 -18.52 6.18
N ALA A 125 7.97 -18.09 6.11
CA ALA A 125 9.11 -18.88 6.54
C ALA A 125 9.44 -18.72 8.03
N ILE A 126 9.18 -17.56 8.65
CA ILE A 126 9.46 -17.28 10.06
C ILE A 126 8.57 -16.11 10.50
N ALA A 127 7.78 -16.29 11.57
CA ALA A 127 7.14 -15.18 12.27
C ALA A 127 8.22 -14.30 12.92
N MET A 128 8.71 -13.30 12.18
CA MET A 128 9.59 -12.25 12.68
C MET A 128 8.90 -10.91 12.47
N SER A 129 8.28 -10.38 13.52
CA SER A 129 7.90 -8.97 13.57
C SER A 129 9.19 -8.13 13.70
N VAL A 130 9.55 -7.41 12.65
CA VAL A 130 10.62 -6.40 12.73
C VAL A 130 9.98 -5.09 13.18
N ASP A 131 10.02 -4.80 14.47
CA ASP A 131 9.69 -3.47 14.98
C ASP A 131 10.78 -2.49 14.54
N LEU A 132 10.47 -1.62 13.57
CA LEU A 132 11.37 -0.57 13.09
C LEU A 132 11.29 0.71 13.94
N SER A 133 10.94 0.60 15.22
CA SER A 133 10.92 1.72 16.17
C SER A 133 12.32 2.07 16.70
N THR A 134 13.27 2.35 15.80
CA THR A 134 14.44 3.18 16.10
C THR A 134 15.03 3.63 14.78
N SER A 135 14.80 4.88 14.42
CA SER A 135 15.43 5.55 13.29
C SER A 135 16.89 5.89 13.59
N GLU A 136 17.70 4.92 13.99
CA GLU A 136 19.16 5.07 14.02
C GLU A 136 19.81 3.71 13.69
N GLY A 137 20.36 3.62 12.47
CA GLY A 137 21.26 2.53 12.11
C GLY A 137 20.65 1.38 11.30
N PHE A 138 20.15 1.65 10.10
CA PHE A 138 20.20 0.66 9.01
C PHE A 138 21.67 0.49 8.58
N ASN A 139 22.48 -0.10 9.46
CA ASN A 139 23.88 -0.41 9.19
C ASN A 139 23.94 -1.80 8.55
N SER A 140 24.69 -1.91 7.46
CA SER A 140 24.77 -3.04 6.54
C SER A 140 25.44 -4.30 7.11
N LYS A 141 25.08 -4.73 8.33
CA LYS A 141 25.73 -5.86 9.03
C LYS A 141 24.93 -7.16 9.04
N CYS A 142 23.70 -7.20 8.55
CA CYS A 142 22.95 -8.45 8.37
C CYS A 142 23.14 -9.02 6.96
N LEU A 143 24.40 -9.26 6.58
CA LEU A 143 24.79 -10.02 5.39
C LEU A 143 26.18 -10.62 5.66
N ASN A 144 26.27 -11.51 6.65
CA ASN A 144 27.30 -12.53 6.69
C ASN A 144 27.00 -13.64 7.72
N LYS A 145 27.37 -14.87 7.34
CA LYS A 145 27.15 -16.19 7.97
C LYS A 145 25.90 -16.90 7.43
N ARG A 146 25.98 -18.00 6.67
CA ARG A 146 27.07 -18.91 6.29
C ARG A 146 26.81 -19.41 4.87
#